data_AF-A0A961J6I3-F1
#
_entry.id   AF-A0A961J6I3-F1
#
_cell.length_a   1.000
_cell.length_b   1.000
_cell.length_c   1.000
_cell.angle_alpha   90.00
_cell.angle_beta   90.00
_cell.angle_gamma   90.00
#
_symmetry.space_group_name_H-M   'P 1'
#
loop_
_entity.id
_entity.type
_entity.pdbx_description
1 polymer ?
#
loop_
_entity_poly.entity_id
_entity_poly.type
_entity_poly.pdbx_seq_one_letter_code
_entity_poly.pdbx_strand_id
1 'polypeptide(L)'
;MGPIEAVQTVMVKYFTFRGRAPRSEYWWFMLFYSALVLAAGAADGQKLYTALSAETLSFDTRVAAYWTPWVMLGLFVPYHTVSVRRLHDIGLSGFWMLALIYGPAVAYPFVMIGAVANQFAALDAGTVGQAASMIVGYQVVSVLCALTFAVMMMWPTQRADNRHGPGPYEHHEVGGANFMAAGSAASGAAASPGAVPKPTHNPWAGYASLGASTRPRTEQEAAAHRDEIRALYRRKILGEADPAETEQPRA
;
A
#
# COMPACT_ATOMS: atom_id res chain seq x y z
N MET A 1 -12.24 -1.18 2.88
CA MET A 1 -11.73 -2.00 3.99
C MET A 1 -11.81 -1.20 5.28
N GLY A 2 -12.48 -1.75 6.29
CA GLY A 2 -12.56 -1.14 7.62
C GLY A 2 -11.28 -1.35 8.44
N PRO A 3 -11.09 -0.62 9.57
CA PRO A 3 -9.91 -0.75 10.41
C PRO A 3 -9.74 -2.15 11.01
N ILE A 4 -10.81 -2.75 11.53
CA ILE A 4 -10.78 -4.09 12.14
C ILE A 4 -10.46 -5.15 11.07
N GLU A 5 -11.11 -5.04 9.91
CA GLU A 5 -10.92 -5.95 8.77
C GLU A 5 -9.46 -5.91 8.28
N ALA A 6 -8.85 -4.72 8.21
CA ALA A 6 -7.44 -4.55 7.84
C ALA A 6 -6.51 -5.27 8.82
N VAL A 7 -6.70 -5.08 10.13
CA VAL A 7 -5.89 -5.74 11.15
C VAL A 7 -6.07 -7.26 11.08
N GLN A 8 -7.31 -7.75 11.00
CA GLN A 8 -7.59 -9.18 10.86
C GLN A 8 -6.90 -9.78 9.61
N THR A 9 -6.98 -9.08 8.48
CA THR A 9 -6.38 -9.55 7.22
C THR A 9 -4.86 -9.64 7.33
N VAL A 10 -4.21 -8.65 7.94
CA VAL A 10 -2.75 -8.67 8.14
C VAL A 10 -2.35 -9.78 9.12
N MET A 11 -3.11 -10.00 10.19
CA MET A 11 -2.85 -11.06 11.17
C MET A 11 -3.10 -12.45 10.59
N VAL A 12 -4.06 -12.63 9.67
CA VAL A 12 -4.24 -13.89 8.93
C VAL A 12 -3.10 -14.10 7.93
N LYS A 13 -2.67 -13.03 7.25
CA LYS A 13 -1.56 -13.03 6.29
C LYS A 13 -0.20 -12.79 6.96
N TYR A 14 -0.05 -13.24 8.21
CA TYR A 14 1.10 -12.90 9.06
C TYR A 14 2.45 -13.18 8.38
N PHE A 15 2.60 -14.35 7.75
CA PHE A 15 3.82 -14.78 7.04
C PHE A 15 3.71 -14.67 5.51
N THR A 16 2.67 -14.03 4.99
CA THR A 16 2.40 -13.99 3.54
C THR A 16 3.00 -12.74 2.90
N PHE A 17 4.16 -12.90 2.26
CA PHE A 17 4.81 -11.83 1.48
C PHE A 17 4.29 -11.68 0.04
N ARG A 18 3.54 -12.68 -0.44
CA ARG A 18 2.95 -12.68 -1.79
C ARG A 18 1.63 -11.92 -1.83
N GLY A 19 1.27 -11.45 -3.01
CA GLY A 19 0.05 -10.69 -3.23
C GLY A 19 0.22 -9.20 -2.91
N ARG A 20 -0.92 -8.52 -2.82
CA ARG A 20 -1.03 -7.07 -2.79
C ARG A 20 -1.82 -6.62 -1.56
N ALA A 21 -1.47 -5.45 -1.03
CA ALA A 21 -2.18 -4.81 0.07
C ALA A 21 -2.65 -3.42 -0.40
N PRO A 22 -3.98 -3.13 -0.41
CA PRO A 22 -4.47 -1.81 -0.73
C PRO A 22 -4.02 -0.79 0.32
N ARG A 23 -4.07 0.50 -0.02
CA ARG A 23 -3.75 1.61 0.89
C ARG A 23 -4.43 1.51 2.26
N SER A 24 -5.72 1.16 2.27
CA SER A 24 -6.49 1.07 3.51
C SER A 24 -6.03 -0.09 4.40
N GLU A 25 -5.65 -1.24 3.83
CA GLU A 25 -5.08 -2.36 4.60
C GLU A 25 -3.76 -1.93 5.27
N TYR A 26 -2.88 -1.27 4.52
CA TYR A 26 -1.59 -0.80 5.02
C TYR A 26 -1.74 0.28 6.10
N TRP A 27 -2.47 1.37 5.83
CA TRP A 27 -2.52 2.52 6.75
C TRP A 27 -3.30 2.22 8.02
N TRP A 28 -4.38 1.44 7.96
CA TRP A 28 -5.07 1.02 9.18
C TRP A 28 -4.20 0.11 10.04
N PHE A 29 -3.45 -0.80 9.44
CA PHE A 29 -2.49 -1.61 10.20
C PHE A 29 -1.36 -0.76 10.79
N MET A 30 -0.84 0.23 10.05
CA MET A 30 0.19 1.14 10.58
C MET A 30 -0.31 1.97 11.76
N LEU A 31 -1.57 2.42 11.74
CA LEU A 31 -2.19 3.11 12.87
C LEU A 31 -2.35 2.17 14.08
N PHE A 32 -2.82 0.94 13.86
CA PHE A 32 -2.91 -0.07 14.91
C PHE A 32 -1.54 -0.39 15.54
N TYR A 33 -0.54 -0.64 14.69
CA TYR A 33 0.84 -0.88 15.11
C TYR A 33 1.36 0.30 15.93
N SER A 34 1.24 1.53 15.42
CA SER A 34 1.71 2.74 16.12
C SER A 34 1.01 2.92 17.46
N ALA A 35 -0.30 2.68 17.55
CA ALA A 35 -1.05 2.76 18.79
C ALA A 35 -0.56 1.74 19.83
N LEU A 36 -0.31 0.49 19.44
CA LEU A 36 0.22 -0.53 20.35
C LEU A 36 1.62 -0.19 20.86
N VAL A 37 2.46 0.36 19.99
CA VAL A 37 3.82 0.76 20.35
C VAL A 37 3.82 1.94 21.29
N LEU A 38 2.97 2.94 21.05
CA LEU A 38 2.80 4.06 21.96
C LEU A 38 2.24 3.62 23.32
N ALA A 39 1.28 2.70 23.35
CA ALA A 39 0.75 2.15 24.58
C ALA A 39 1.81 1.37 25.38
N ALA A 40 2.61 0.55 24.71
CA ALA A 40 3.74 -0.17 25.31
C ALA A 40 4.81 0.80 25.85
N GLY A 41 5.16 1.81 25.06
CA GLY A 41 6.12 2.84 25.45
C GLY A 41 5.63 3.69 26.63
N ALA A 42 4.34 3.98 26.71
CA ALA A 42 3.74 4.67 27.86
C ALA A 42 3.82 3.82 29.14
N ALA A 43 3.54 2.51 29.04
CA ALA A 43 3.67 1.59 30.18
C ALA A 43 5.13 1.46 30.66
N ASP A 44 6.08 1.40 29.73
CA ASP A 44 7.51 1.36 30.04
C ASP A 44 8.00 2.70 30.61
N GLY A 45 7.53 3.82 30.06
CA GLY A 45 7.82 5.17 30.55
C GLY A 45 7.26 5.43 31.95
N GLN A 46 6.10 4.86 32.29
CA GLN A 46 5.55 4.95 33.64
C GLN A 46 6.47 4.29 34.67
N LYS A 47 7.06 3.13 34.35
CA LYS A 47 8.05 2.48 35.22
C LYS A 47 9.26 3.37 35.44
N LEU A 48 9.78 3.97 34.35
CA LEU A 48 10.89 4.91 34.42
C LEU A 48 10.57 6.13 35.29
N TYR A 49 9.38 6.71 35.11
CA TYR A 49 8.90 7.83 35.91
C TYR A 49 8.86 7.49 37.41
N THR A 50 8.33 6.31 37.76
CA THR A 50 8.29 5.88 39.17
C THR A 50 9.68 5.69 39.78
N ALA A 51 10.62 5.07 39.04
CA ALA A 51 11.99 4.87 39.51
C ALA A 51 12.73 6.19 39.73
N LEU A 52 12.51 7.18 38.84
CA LEU A 52 13.06 8.53 38.97
C LEU A 52 12.47 9.26 40.17
N SER A 53 11.15 9.20 40.36
CA SER A 53 10.46 9.85 41.49
C SER A 53 10.86 9.32 42.85
N ALA A 54 11.29 8.05 42.90
CA ALA A 54 11.77 7.41 44.12
C ALA A 54 13.28 7.65 44.38
N GLU A 55 13.96 8.46 43.56
CA GLU A 55 15.42 8.69 43.59
C GLU A 55 16.26 7.40 43.49
N THR A 56 15.64 6.28 43.11
CA THR A 56 16.31 4.98 43.08
C THR A 56 17.13 4.78 41.80
N LEU A 57 16.89 5.58 40.74
CA LEU A 57 17.52 5.55 39.41
C LEU A 57 18.09 4.18 39.02
N SER A 58 17.30 3.14 39.27
CA SER A 58 17.66 1.75 39.03
C SER A 58 16.93 1.32 37.77
N PHE A 59 17.70 1.03 36.74
CA PHE A 59 17.18 0.55 35.47
C PHE A 59 17.22 -0.97 35.49
N ASP A 60 16.06 -1.60 35.32
CA ASP A 60 16.06 -3.03 35.02
C ASP A 60 16.67 -3.21 33.64
N THR A 61 17.83 -3.86 33.57
CA THR A 61 18.55 -4.10 32.30
C THR A 61 17.97 -5.29 31.54
N ARG A 62 17.03 -6.03 32.13
CA ARG A 62 16.39 -7.18 31.48
C ARG A 62 15.42 -6.66 30.44
N VAL A 63 15.68 -6.97 29.18
CA VAL A 63 14.78 -6.65 28.05
C VAL A 63 13.35 -7.14 28.33
N ALA A 64 13.22 -8.29 28.99
CA ALA A 64 11.95 -8.89 29.36
C ALA A 64 11.09 -8.03 30.32
N ALA A 65 11.70 -7.07 31.02
CA ALA A 65 11.00 -6.18 31.94
C ALA A 65 10.15 -5.11 31.22
N TYR A 66 10.34 -4.92 29.91
CA TYR A 66 9.69 -3.89 29.12
C TYR A 66 8.69 -4.48 28.12
N TRP A 67 7.60 -3.78 27.88
CA TRP A 67 6.53 -4.20 26.98
C TRP A 67 6.86 -3.94 25.50
N THR A 68 7.52 -2.82 25.23
CA THR A 68 7.90 -2.37 23.88
C THR A 68 8.63 -3.42 23.05
N PRO A 69 9.70 -4.09 23.54
CA PRO A 69 10.41 -5.10 22.75
C PRO A 69 9.54 -6.29 22.34
N TRP A 70 8.61 -6.73 23.20
CA TRP A 70 7.71 -7.84 22.90
C TRP A 70 6.67 -7.48 21.83
N VAL A 71 6.12 -6.27 21.90
CA VAL A 71 5.19 -5.76 20.88
C VAL A 71 5.90 -5.62 19.54
N MET A 72 7.10 -5.04 19.52
CA MET A 72 7.94 -4.93 18.32
C MET A 72 8.22 -6.31 17.72
N LEU A 73 8.65 -7.27 18.54
CA LEU A 73 8.99 -8.61 18.08
C LEU A 73 7.76 -9.37 17.54
N GLY A 74 6.65 -9.33 18.27
CA GLY A 74 5.40 -9.98 17.89
C GLY A 74 4.70 -9.35 16.68
N LEU A 75 5.01 -8.10 16.34
CA LEU A 75 4.48 -7.44 15.15
C LEU A 75 5.53 -7.18 14.07
N PHE A 76 6.75 -7.65 14.28
CA PHE A 76 7.86 -7.47 13.33
C PHE A 76 7.48 -8.05 11.97
N VAL A 77 7.12 -9.33 11.94
CA VAL A 77 6.78 -10.00 10.67
C VAL A 77 5.58 -9.34 9.97
N PRO A 78 4.41 -9.11 10.62
CA PRO A 78 3.26 -8.53 9.93
C PRO A 78 3.51 -7.09 9.44
N TYR A 79 4.30 -6.29 10.16
CA TYR A 79 4.75 -4.97 9.71
C TYR A 79 5.51 -5.06 8.38
N HIS A 80 6.42 -6.03 8.25
CA HIS A 80 7.20 -6.21 7.04
C HIS A 80 6.40 -6.87 5.91
N THR A 81 5.54 -7.85 6.20
CA THR A 81 4.72 -8.51 5.15
C THR A 81 3.73 -7.54 4.53
N VAL A 82 3.04 -6.71 5.30
CA VAL A 82 2.11 -5.70 4.74
C VAL A 82 2.86 -4.62 3.95
N SER A 83 4.04 -4.20 4.40
CA SER A 83 4.88 -3.22 3.69
C SER A 83 5.36 -3.76 2.34
N VAL A 84 5.80 -5.02 2.29
CA VAL A 84 6.18 -5.69 1.03
C VAL A 84 4.98 -5.85 0.10
N ARG A 85 3.83 -6.31 0.60
CA ARG A 85 2.59 -6.41 -0.20
C ARG A 85 2.10 -5.05 -0.69
N ARG A 86 2.40 -3.97 0.05
CA ARG A 86 2.09 -2.60 -0.38
C ARG A 86 3.03 -2.11 -1.48
N LEU A 87 4.33 -2.42 -1.40
CA LEU A 87 5.27 -2.18 -2.51
C LEU A 87 4.83 -2.94 -3.77
N HIS A 88 4.42 -4.20 -3.62
CA HIS A 88 3.87 -5.00 -4.71
C HIS A 88 2.61 -4.38 -5.32
N ASP A 89 1.75 -3.75 -4.51
CA ASP A 89 0.54 -3.07 -4.98
C ASP A 89 0.82 -1.86 -5.88
N ILE A 90 2.00 -1.23 -5.74
CA ILE A 90 2.46 -0.13 -6.59
C ILE A 90 3.41 -0.61 -7.70
N GLY A 91 3.51 -1.93 -7.92
CA GLY A 91 4.34 -2.55 -8.95
C GLY A 91 5.83 -2.62 -8.61
N LEU A 92 6.25 -2.15 -7.44
CA LEU A 92 7.64 -2.19 -6.98
C LEU A 92 7.96 -3.52 -6.30
N SER A 93 9.23 -3.90 -6.31
CA SER A 93 9.70 -5.10 -5.60
C SER A 93 9.84 -4.83 -4.09
N GLY A 94 9.68 -5.86 -3.27
CA GLY A 94 9.96 -5.79 -1.82
C GLY A 94 11.40 -5.37 -1.48
N PHE A 95 12.34 -5.51 -2.41
CA PHE A 95 13.74 -5.09 -2.25
C PHE A 95 13.91 -3.59 -2.01
N TRP A 96 12.94 -2.76 -2.42
CA TRP A 96 12.98 -1.32 -2.10
C TRP A 96 12.95 -1.05 -0.59
N MET A 97 12.29 -1.90 0.19
CA MET A 97 12.34 -1.83 1.65
C MET A 97 13.74 -2.17 2.18
N LEU A 98 14.40 -3.18 1.61
CA LEU A 98 15.77 -3.51 1.96
C LEU A 98 16.72 -2.35 1.63
N ALA A 99 16.58 -1.74 0.47
CA ALA A 99 17.44 -0.64 0.05
C ALA A 99 17.24 0.64 0.88
N LEU A 100 15.99 1.05 1.12
CA LEU A 100 15.69 2.37 1.71
C LEU A 100 15.61 2.35 3.24
N ILE A 101 15.33 1.20 3.86
CA ILE A 101 15.22 1.09 5.34
C ILE A 101 16.39 0.30 5.90
N TYR A 102 16.60 -0.92 5.42
CA TYR A 102 17.63 -1.78 5.99
C TYR A 102 19.05 -1.45 5.52
N GLY A 103 19.22 -0.91 4.31
CA GLY A 103 20.51 -0.47 3.77
C GLY A 103 21.16 0.57 4.69
N PRO A 104 20.47 1.69 4.98
CA PRO A 104 20.91 2.60 6.03
C PRO A 104 21.09 1.88 7.38
N ALA A 105 20.08 1.18 7.90
CA ALA A 105 20.19 0.55 9.23
C ALA A 105 21.44 -0.34 9.41
N VAL A 106 21.85 -1.08 8.37
CA VAL A 106 23.07 -1.89 8.36
C VAL A 106 24.33 -1.04 8.21
N ALA A 107 24.30 0.06 7.44
CA ALA A 107 25.43 0.97 7.27
C ALA A 107 25.77 1.79 8.54
N TYR A 108 24.76 2.09 9.37
CA TYR A 108 24.92 2.90 10.59
C TYR A 108 26.06 2.46 11.53
N PRO A 109 26.17 1.18 11.96
CA PRO A 109 27.26 0.76 12.83
C PRO A 109 28.64 0.96 12.21
N PHE A 110 28.81 0.82 10.89
CA PHE A 110 30.08 1.06 10.22
C PHE A 110 30.48 2.54 10.26
N VAL A 111 29.52 3.45 10.08
CA VAL A 111 29.74 4.89 10.23
C VAL A 111 30.11 5.23 11.67
N MET A 112 29.44 4.61 12.65
CA MET A 112 29.76 4.82 14.07
C MET A 112 31.15 4.32 14.44
N ILE A 113 31.55 3.14 13.95
CA ILE A 113 32.90 2.61 14.18
C ILE A 113 33.95 3.54 13.59
N GLY A 114 33.76 4.02 12.35
CA GLY A 114 34.68 4.99 11.74
C GLY A 114 34.76 6.31 12.50
N ALA A 115 33.62 6.84 12.94
CA ALA A 115 33.54 8.08 13.71
C ALA A 115 34.24 7.96 15.07
N VAL A 116 34.08 6.83 15.76
CA VAL A 116 34.71 6.55 17.06
C VAL A 116 36.20 6.24 16.92
N ALA A 117 36.61 5.46 15.91
CA ALA A 117 38.02 5.17 15.65
C ALA A 117 38.84 6.46 15.40
N ASN A 118 38.23 7.46 14.75
CA ASN A 118 38.86 8.76 14.52
C ASN A 118 39.11 9.56 15.82
N GLN A 119 38.34 9.30 16.89
CA GLN A 119 38.48 10.00 18.18
C GLN A 119 39.59 9.42 19.06
N PHE A 120 39.90 8.13 18.92
CA PHE A 120 41.02 7.52 19.63
C PHE A 120 42.40 7.95 19.09
N ALA A 121 42.44 8.53 17.89
CA ALA A 121 43.67 9.05 17.29
C ALA A 121 44.09 10.40 17.89
N ALA A 122 43.14 11.29 18.18
CA ALA A 122 43.34 12.54 18.91
C ALA A 122 42.01 13.02 19.50
N LEU A 123 42.00 13.45 20.76
CA LEU A 123 40.84 14.03 21.45
C LEU A 123 40.83 15.57 21.34
N ASP A 124 41.03 16.09 20.14
CA ASP A 124 40.93 17.54 19.87
C ASP A 124 39.55 17.90 19.32
N ALA A 125 39.21 19.20 19.36
CA ALA A 125 37.91 19.68 18.89
C ALA A 125 37.69 19.43 17.38
N GLY A 126 38.76 19.33 16.60
CA GLY A 126 38.72 19.08 15.16
C GLY A 126 38.28 17.66 14.83
N THR A 127 38.87 16.65 15.47
CA THR A 127 38.51 15.23 15.28
C THR A 127 37.10 14.93 15.76
N VAL A 128 36.67 15.53 16.88
CA VAL A 128 35.29 15.44 17.39
C VAL A 128 34.30 16.09 16.42
N GLY A 129 34.63 17.27 15.89
CA GLY A 129 33.80 17.95 14.88
C GLY A 129 33.66 17.17 13.58
N GLN A 130 34.74 16.53 13.13
CA GLN A 130 34.71 15.64 11.97
C GLN A 130 33.81 14.42 12.21
N ALA A 131 33.97 13.73 13.34
CA ALA A 131 33.12 12.60 13.70
C ALA A 131 31.63 12.98 13.77
N ALA A 132 31.31 14.14 14.37
CA ALA A 132 29.95 14.65 14.42
C ALA A 132 29.38 14.95 13.03
N SER A 133 30.15 15.58 12.15
CA SER A 133 29.68 15.90 10.79
C SER A 133 29.44 14.64 9.93
N MET A 134 30.24 13.59 10.08
CA MET A 134 30.01 12.29 9.44
C MET A 134 28.69 11.65 9.91
N ILE A 135 28.43 11.63 11.22
CA ILE A 135 27.19 11.10 11.80
C ILE A 135 25.99 11.90 11.30
N VAL A 136 26.05 13.23 11.37
CA VAL A 136 24.96 14.09 10.90
C VAL A 136 24.70 13.91 9.41
N GLY A 137 25.75 13.90 8.58
CA GLY A 137 25.62 13.67 7.14
C GLY A 137 24.95 12.33 6.82
N TYR A 138 25.36 11.27 7.51
CA TYR A 138 24.72 9.96 7.39
C TYR A 138 23.24 9.98 7.84
N GLN A 139 22.91 10.68 8.93
CA GLN A 139 21.52 10.79 9.39
C GLN A 139 20.64 11.56 8.41
N VAL A 140 21.17 12.60 7.75
CA VAL A 140 20.45 13.31 6.69
C VAL A 140 20.12 12.35 5.54
N VAL A 141 21.08 11.56 5.05
CA VAL A 141 20.84 10.58 3.99
C VAL A 141 19.80 9.54 4.42
N SER A 142 19.90 9.02 5.64
CA SER A 142 18.97 8.02 6.18
C SER A 142 17.54 8.57 6.27
N VAL A 143 17.37 9.83 6.68
CA VAL A 143 16.08 10.52 6.71
C VAL A 143 15.52 10.68 5.29
N LEU A 144 16.34 11.07 4.31
CA LEU A 144 15.90 11.17 2.91
C LEU A 144 15.43 9.81 2.35
N CYS A 145 16.12 8.72 2.67
CA CYS A 145 15.70 7.37 2.31
C CYS A 145 14.36 7.01 2.97
N ALA A 146 14.18 7.29 4.26
CA ALA A 146 12.95 7.05 4.98
C ALA A 146 11.77 7.88 4.43
N LEU A 147 12.00 9.15 4.09
CA LEU A 147 11.00 10.01 3.46
C LEU A 147 10.62 9.49 2.07
N THR A 148 11.59 9.07 1.27
CA THR A 148 11.33 8.46 -0.04
C THR A 148 10.47 7.20 0.10
N PHE A 149 10.79 6.34 1.08
CA PHE A 149 9.99 5.16 1.37
C PHE A 149 8.58 5.51 1.84
N ALA A 150 8.43 6.51 2.71
CA ALA A 150 7.12 6.98 3.17
C ALA A 150 6.25 7.51 2.02
N VAL A 151 6.84 8.30 1.11
CA VAL A 151 6.16 8.78 -0.11
C VAL A 151 5.73 7.61 -0.99
N MET A 152 6.57 6.59 -1.17
CA MET A 152 6.19 5.37 -1.90
C MET A 152 4.97 4.69 -1.26
N MET A 153 4.90 4.60 0.07
CA MET A 153 3.76 3.98 0.77
C MET A 153 2.45 4.75 0.59
N MET A 154 2.53 6.07 0.36
CA MET A 154 1.38 6.94 0.09
C MET A 154 0.87 6.87 -1.36
N TRP A 155 1.61 6.28 -2.30
CA TRP A 155 1.28 6.29 -3.74
C TRP A 155 -0.06 5.61 -4.10
N PRO A 156 -0.69 5.88 -5.26
CA PRO A 156 -1.71 5.06 -5.92
C PRO A 156 -1.93 3.63 -5.43
N THR A 157 -3.13 3.10 -5.17
CA THR A 157 -3.32 1.64 -5.40
C THR A 157 -3.56 1.44 -6.88
N GLN A 158 -2.78 0.57 -7.54
CA GLN A 158 -3.03 0.21 -8.93
C GLN A 158 -4.30 -0.64 -8.99
N ARG A 159 -5.28 -0.28 -9.83
CA ARG A 159 -6.54 -1.05 -9.91
C ARG A 159 -6.39 -2.29 -10.77
N ALA A 160 -5.72 -2.13 -11.91
CA ALA A 160 -5.41 -3.22 -12.81
C ALA A 160 -4.50 -4.27 -12.15
N ASP A 161 -4.54 -5.46 -12.72
CA ASP A 161 -3.62 -6.54 -12.41
C ASP A 161 -2.18 -6.12 -12.65
N ASN A 162 -1.28 -6.61 -11.80
CA ASN A 162 0.14 -6.41 -11.98
C ASN A 162 0.87 -7.74 -11.79
N ARG A 163 2.19 -7.76 -12.03
CA ARG A 163 3.02 -8.97 -11.93
C ARG A 163 2.96 -9.68 -10.56
N HIS A 164 2.48 -9.01 -9.52
CA HIS A 164 2.40 -9.54 -8.16
C HIS A 164 1.01 -10.09 -7.80
N GLY A 165 0.02 -9.95 -8.68
CA GLY A 165 -1.30 -10.54 -8.53
C GLY A 165 -2.45 -9.61 -8.93
N PRO A 166 -3.68 -10.12 -8.83
CA PRO A 166 -4.86 -9.39 -9.24
C PRO A 166 -5.13 -8.15 -8.38
N GLY A 167 -5.86 -7.19 -8.94
CA GLY A 167 -6.26 -5.96 -8.24
C GLY A 167 -7.02 -6.25 -6.93
N PRO A 168 -6.71 -5.57 -5.81
CA PRO A 168 -7.34 -5.85 -4.52
C PRO A 168 -8.84 -5.49 -4.43
N TYR A 169 -9.40 -4.80 -5.44
CA TYR A 169 -10.79 -4.34 -5.46
C TYR A 169 -11.68 -5.06 -6.47
N GLU A 170 -11.14 -5.98 -7.28
CA GLU A 170 -11.90 -6.62 -8.36
C GLU A 170 -12.64 -7.89 -7.94
N HIS A 171 -12.43 -8.39 -6.70
CA HIS A 171 -13.10 -9.60 -6.20
C HIS A 171 -14.38 -9.35 -5.38
N HIS A 172 -15.00 -8.17 -5.52
CA HIS A 172 -16.41 -8.00 -5.18
C HIS A 172 -17.27 -8.02 -6.46
N GLU A 173 -17.06 -9.02 -7.32
CA GLU A 173 -18.17 -9.51 -8.11
C GLU A 173 -19.19 -10.11 -7.13
N VAL A 174 -20.22 -9.31 -6.85
CA VAL A 174 -21.62 -9.72 -6.67
C VAL A 174 -21.80 -11.16 -6.18
N GLY A 175 -22.28 -11.32 -4.94
CA GLY A 175 -22.83 -12.58 -4.44
C GLY A 175 -24.11 -13.00 -5.20
N GLY A 176 -24.00 -13.26 -6.50
CA GLY A 176 -25.13 -13.49 -7.39
C GLY A 176 -24.76 -13.66 -8.86
N ALA A 177 -23.62 -14.27 -9.18
CA ALA A 177 -23.31 -14.64 -10.57
C ALA A 177 -22.60 -16.00 -10.74
N ASN A 178 -22.58 -16.85 -9.70
CA ASN A 178 -21.99 -18.20 -9.78
C ASN A 178 -23.04 -19.28 -10.09
N PHE A 179 -23.89 -19.05 -11.11
CA PHE A 179 -24.87 -20.03 -11.56
C PHE A 179 -24.92 -20.23 -13.07
N MET A 180 -23.82 -20.06 -13.82
CA MET A 180 -23.74 -20.59 -15.19
C MET A 180 -22.31 -20.95 -15.59
N ALA A 181 -21.68 -21.91 -14.90
CA ALA A 181 -20.55 -22.70 -15.45
C ALA A 181 -20.13 -23.85 -14.52
N ALA A 182 -21.04 -24.78 -14.21
CA ALA A 182 -20.66 -26.12 -13.77
C ALA A 182 -21.86 -27.05 -13.92
N GLY A 183 -21.94 -27.75 -15.04
CA GLY A 183 -22.76 -28.94 -15.12
C GLY A 183 -22.15 -30.01 -14.21
N SER A 184 -22.89 -30.41 -13.17
CA SER A 184 -22.93 -31.77 -12.61
C SER A 184 -23.67 -31.74 -11.27
N ALA A 185 -24.79 -32.46 -11.24
CA ALA A 185 -25.58 -32.92 -10.10
C ALA A 185 -25.04 -32.69 -8.67
N ALA A 186 -25.84 -32.07 -7.80
CA ALA A 186 -26.34 -32.69 -6.56
C ALA A 186 -27.10 -31.70 -5.63
N SER A 187 -28.14 -32.26 -5.00
CA SER A 187 -28.82 -31.92 -3.74
C SER A 187 -29.59 -30.60 -3.63
N GLY A 188 -30.89 -30.76 -3.34
CA GLY A 188 -31.84 -29.69 -3.16
C GLY A 188 -31.79 -29.02 -1.79
N ALA A 189 -32.26 -27.78 -1.77
CA ALA A 189 -32.80 -27.11 -0.59
C ALA A 189 -33.89 -26.15 -1.08
N ALA A 190 -35.09 -26.29 -0.51
CA ALA A 190 -36.31 -25.62 -0.92
C ALA A 190 -36.23 -24.10 -0.70
N ALA A 191 -36.56 -23.32 -1.74
CA ALA A 191 -36.75 -21.88 -1.65
C ALA A 191 -38.22 -21.57 -1.33
N SER A 192 -38.47 -20.78 -0.27
CA SER A 192 -39.80 -20.27 0.07
C SER A 192 -40.32 -19.31 -1.02
N PRO A 193 -41.56 -19.48 -1.51
CA PRO A 193 -42.13 -18.62 -2.54
C PRO A 193 -42.72 -17.34 -1.91
N GLY A 194 -42.19 -16.16 -2.25
CA GLY A 194 -42.86 -14.90 -1.89
C GLY A 194 -42.03 -13.61 -1.84
N ALA A 195 -40.70 -13.66 -1.98
CA ALA A 195 -39.90 -12.43 -1.93
C ALA A 195 -39.81 -11.75 -3.31
N VAL A 196 -40.59 -10.67 -3.51
CA VAL A 196 -40.40 -9.75 -4.64
C VAL A 196 -39.03 -9.07 -4.48
N PRO A 197 -38.08 -9.23 -5.43
CA PRO A 197 -36.78 -8.59 -5.32
C PRO A 197 -36.94 -7.07 -5.48
N LYS A 198 -36.49 -6.30 -4.48
CA LYS A 198 -36.47 -4.83 -4.58
C LYS A 198 -35.48 -4.41 -5.67
N PRO A 199 -35.80 -3.41 -6.51
CA PRO A 199 -34.88 -2.94 -7.54
C PRO A 199 -33.65 -2.33 -6.85
N THR A 200 -32.53 -3.04 -6.92
CA THR A 200 -31.24 -2.54 -6.45
C THR A 200 -30.77 -1.47 -7.42
N HIS A 201 -30.88 -0.20 -7.03
CA HIS A 201 -30.23 0.88 -7.74
C HIS A 201 -28.73 0.61 -7.72
N ASN A 202 -28.15 0.25 -8.86
CA ASN A 202 -26.71 0.12 -9.02
C ASN A 202 -26.15 1.47 -9.48
N PRO A 203 -25.58 2.31 -8.58
CA PRO A 203 -25.03 3.61 -8.94
C PRO A 203 -23.84 3.51 -9.90
N TRP A 204 -23.30 2.31 -10.11
CA TRP A 204 -22.14 2.05 -10.95
C TRP A 204 -22.48 1.34 -12.26
N ALA A 205 -23.75 1.07 -12.55
CA ALA A 205 -24.17 0.39 -13.80
C ALA A 205 -23.66 1.12 -15.05
N GLY A 206 -23.58 2.45 -15.02
CA GLY A 206 -23.03 3.25 -16.11
C GLY A 206 -21.53 3.08 -16.35
N TYR A 207 -20.78 2.58 -15.36
CA TYR A 207 -19.33 2.37 -15.44
C TYR A 207 -18.96 0.95 -15.89
N ALA A 208 -19.91 0.02 -15.98
CA ALA A 208 -19.66 -1.35 -16.46
C ALA A 208 -19.12 -1.37 -17.91
N SER A 209 -19.47 -0.37 -18.71
CA SER A 209 -18.97 -0.19 -20.07
C SER A 209 -17.48 0.17 -20.15
N LEU A 210 -16.88 0.67 -19.06
CA LEU A 210 -15.46 1.04 -19.02
C LEU A 210 -14.53 -0.17 -18.79
N GLY A 211 -15.05 -1.29 -18.27
CA GLY A 211 -14.29 -2.53 -18.09
C GLY A 211 -14.15 -3.36 -19.37
N ALA A 212 -15.00 -3.11 -20.37
CA ALA A 212 -15.07 -3.92 -21.59
C ALA A 212 -13.96 -3.65 -22.62
N SER A 213 -13.07 -2.66 -22.41
CA SER A 213 -12.06 -2.24 -23.39
C SER A 213 -10.60 -2.46 -22.98
N THR A 214 -10.33 -3.51 -22.21
CA THR A 214 -8.97 -3.83 -21.73
C THR A 214 -8.03 -4.41 -22.80
N ARG A 215 -8.48 -4.62 -24.04
CA ARG A 215 -7.57 -4.96 -25.16
C ARG A 215 -6.98 -3.67 -25.77
N PRO A 216 -5.65 -3.60 -26.01
CA PRO A 216 -5.08 -2.48 -26.76
C PRO A 216 -5.73 -2.41 -28.14
N ARG A 217 -6.27 -1.23 -28.51
CA ARG A 217 -6.90 -1.00 -29.83
C ARG A 217 -5.86 -1.23 -30.92
N THR A 218 -6.25 -1.92 -31.99
CA THR A 218 -5.40 -2.07 -33.18
C THR A 218 -5.20 -0.70 -33.85
N GLU A 219 -4.14 -0.53 -34.64
CA GLU A 219 -3.88 0.75 -35.33
C GLU A 219 -5.03 1.17 -36.25
N GLN A 220 -5.69 0.20 -36.89
CA GLN A 220 -6.87 0.44 -37.73
C GLN A 220 -8.07 0.94 -36.92
N GLU A 221 -8.36 0.35 -35.76
CA GLU A 221 -9.43 0.80 -34.86
C GLU A 221 -9.14 2.20 -34.29
N ALA A 222 -7.88 2.49 -33.97
CA ALA A 222 -7.46 3.80 -33.51
C ALA A 222 -7.57 4.88 -34.61
N ALA A 223 -7.27 4.52 -35.87
CA ALA A 223 -7.44 5.41 -37.01
C ALA A 223 -8.92 5.73 -37.26
N ALA A 224 -9.78 4.70 -37.32
CA ALA A 224 -11.22 4.86 -37.51
C ALA A 224 -11.85 5.75 -36.43
N HIS A 225 -11.45 5.59 -35.17
CA HIS A 225 -11.96 6.41 -34.07
C HIS A 225 -11.52 7.88 -34.16
N ARG A 226 -10.30 8.16 -34.64
CA ARG A 226 -9.83 9.54 -34.88
C ARG A 226 -10.62 10.22 -36.00
N ASP A 227 -11.04 9.46 -37.00
CA ASP A 227 -11.83 9.98 -38.12
C ASP A 227 -13.28 10.23 -37.70
N GLU A 228 -13.85 9.36 -36.88
CA GLU A 228 -15.16 9.54 -36.24
C GLU A 228 -15.19 10.82 -35.37
N ILE A 229 -14.17 11.02 -34.52
CA ILE A 229 -14.06 12.23 -33.68
C ILE A 229 -13.95 13.48 -34.55
N ARG A 230 -13.16 13.45 -35.62
CA ARG A 230 -13.02 14.59 -36.55
C ARG A 230 -14.32 14.89 -37.30
N ALA A 231 -15.09 13.86 -37.68
CA ALA A 231 -16.41 14.03 -38.29
C ALA A 231 -17.40 14.66 -37.31
N LEU A 232 -17.45 14.18 -36.06
CA LEU A 232 -18.29 14.74 -35.00
C LEU A 232 -17.92 16.20 -34.68
N TYR A 233 -16.62 16.52 -34.65
CA TYR A 233 -16.15 17.87 -34.41
C TYR A 233 -16.57 18.82 -35.54
N ARG A 234 -16.40 18.42 -36.81
CA ARG A 234 -16.86 19.19 -37.97
C ARG A 234 -18.36 19.47 -37.92
N ARG A 235 -19.16 18.45 -37.60
CA ARG A 235 -20.62 18.58 -37.52
C ARG A 235 -21.08 19.46 -36.36
N LYS A 236 -20.55 19.23 -35.15
CA LYS A 236 -21.07 19.87 -33.92
C LYS A 236 -20.43 21.20 -33.58
N ILE A 237 -19.15 21.39 -33.91
CA ILE A 237 -18.41 22.61 -33.56
C ILE A 237 -18.32 23.55 -34.75
N LEU A 238 -17.97 23.02 -35.94
CA LEU A 238 -17.81 23.83 -37.15
C LEU A 238 -19.11 24.01 -37.93
N GLY A 239 -20.16 23.26 -37.60
CA GLY A 239 -21.48 23.37 -38.22
C GLY A 239 -21.51 22.92 -39.69
N GLU A 240 -20.52 22.16 -40.14
CA GLU A 240 -20.43 21.64 -41.51
C GLU A 240 -21.44 20.50 -41.70
N ALA A 241 -22.18 20.52 -42.82
CA ALA A 241 -23.13 19.46 -43.18
C ALA A 241 -22.40 18.17 -43.58
N ASP A 242 -23.01 17.03 -43.27
CA ASP A 242 -22.43 15.71 -43.54
C ASP A 242 -22.36 15.48 -45.06
N PRO A 243 -21.18 15.23 -45.66
CA PRO A 243 -21.08 14.96 -47.10
C PRO A 243 -21.90 13.74 -47.54
N ALA A 244 -22.25 12.84 -46.61
CA ALA A 244 -23.11 11.69 -46.88
C ALA A 244 -24.61 12.03 -47.00
N GLU A 245 -25.07 13.18 -46.49
CA GLU A 245 -26.49 13.61 -46.67
C GLU A 245 -26.73 14.28 -48.04
N THR A 246 -25.68 14.74 -48.73
CA THR A 246 -25.80 15.40 -50.04
C THR A 246 -26.02 14.45 -51.22
N GLU A 247 -25.92 13.13 -51.03
CA GLU A 247 -26.04 12.13 -52.11
C GLU A 247 -27.38 11.37 -52.16
N GLN A 248 -28.39 11.71 -51.33
CA GLN A 248 -29.74 11.19 -51.56
C GLN A 248 -30.50 12.07 -52.56
N PRO A 249 -30.79 11.59 -53.78
CA PRO A 249 -31.65 12.32 -54.69
C PRO A 249 -33.06 12.38 -54.09
N ARG A 250 -33.61 13.58 -53.98
CA ARG A 250 -35.04 13.77 -53.69
C ARG A 250 -35.83 13.14 -54.84
N ALA A 251 -36.52 12.05 -54.55
CA ALA A 251 -37.59 11.51 -55.39
C ALA A 251 -38.87 12.34 -55.20
#